data_AF-A0A354IDJ4-F1
#
_entry.id   AF-A0A354IDJ4-F1
#
_cell.length_a   1.000
_cell.length_b   1.000
_cell.length_c   1.000
_cell.angle_alpha   90.00
_cell.angle_beta   90.00
_cell.angle_gamma   90.00
#
_symmetry.space_group_name_H-M   'P 1'
#
loop_
_entity.id
_entity.type
_entity.pdbx_description
1 polymer ?
#
loop_
_entity_poly.entity_id
_entity_poly.type
_entity_poly.pdbx_seq_one_letter_code
_entity_poly.pdbx_strand_id
1 'polypeptide(L)'
;MDLCNIDDIRAVLGRHGFRFSKSLGQNFLTAAWVPARIADSCGADRDSAALEVGPGMGCLTEQLSQRAGKVCAIELDRALFPVLEETLA
;
A
#
# COMPACT_ATOMS: atom_id res chain seq x y z
N MET A 1 -1.01 6.03 -11.86
CA MET A 1 0.29 5.57 -11.35
C MET A 1 0.15 4.09 -11.07
N ASP A 2 1.09 3.26 -11.48
CA ASP A 2 1.07 1.84 -11.12
C ASP A 2 1.86 1.64 -9.84
N LEU A 3 1.15 1.43 -8.71
CA LEU A 3 1.75 1.25 -7.39
C LEU A 3 2.53 -0.07 -7.25
N CYS A 4 2.61 -0.88 -8.30
CA CYS A 4 3.43 -2.08 -8.37
C CYS A 4 4.49 -2.03 -9.47
N ASN A 5 4.64 -0.90 -10.19
CA ASN A 5 5.71 -0.74 -11.15
C ASN A 5 6.98 -0.20 -10.46
N ILE A 6 8.13 -0.85 -10.67
CA ILE A 6 9.39 -0.50 -9.98
C ILE A 6 9.87 0.94 -10.26
N ASP A 7 9.62 1.47 -11.45
CA ASP A 7 10.04 2.82 -11.83
C ASP A 7 9.13 3.87 -11.20
N ASP A 8 7.82 3.63 -11.18
CA ASP A 8 6.85 4.48 -10.47
C ASP A 8 7.14 4.49 -8.96
N ILE A 9 7.41 3.32 -8.37
CA ILE A 9 7.81 3.17 -6.96
C ILE A 9 9.02 4.07 -6.66
N ARG A 10 10.09 3.93 -7.44
CA ARG A 10 11.31 4.71 -7.25
C ARG A 10 11.07 6.20 -7.43
N ALA A 11 10.25 6.58 -8.41
CA ALA A 11 9.94 7.97 -8.68
C ALA A 11 9.18 8.63 -7.51
N VAL A 12 8.15 7.96 -6.99
CA VAL A 12 7.34 8.45 -5.85
C VAL A 12 8.20 8.55 -4.60
N LEU A 13 8.87 7.46 -4.22
CA LEU A 13 9.71 7.43 -3.02
C LEU A 13 10.83 8.46 -3.11
N GLY A 14 11.41 8.66 -4.30
CA GLY A 14 12.41 9.67 -4.56
C GLY A 14 11.92 11.11 -4.38
N ARG A 15 10.69 11.44 -4.82
CA ARG A 15 10.09 12.77 -4.62
C ARG A 15 9.93 13.12 -3.14
N HIS A 16 9.62 12.13 -2.32
CA HIS A 16 9.45 12.28 -0.86
C HIS A 16 10.75 12.09 -0.06
N GLY A 17 11.89 11.89 -0.73
CA GLY A 17 13.18 11.66 -0.07
C GLY A 17 13.20 10.39 0.79
N PHE A 18 12.32 9.43 0.51
CA PHE A 18 12.16 8.22 1.30
C PHE A 18 13.38 7.30 1.15
N ARG A 19 13.77 6.65 2.26
CA ARG A 19 14.85 5.67 2.30
C ARG A 19 14.36 4.39 2.95
N PHE A 20 14.62 3.27 2.29
CA PHE A 20 14.27 1.95 2.80
C PHE A 20 14.98 1.66 4.12
N SER A 21 14.21 1.21 5.11
CA SER A 21 14.70 0.73 6.38
C SER A 21 14.69 -0.80 6.41
N LYS A 22 15.89 -1.40 6.35
CA LYS A 22 16.04 -2.87 6.46
C LYS A 22 15.59 -3.39 7.84
N SER A 23 15.76 -2.61 8.90
CA SER A 23 15.34 -3.01 10.25
C SER A 23 13.83 -3.07 10.43
N LEU A 24 13.08 -2.34 9.59
CA LEU A 24 11.61 -2.40 9.55
C LEU A 24 11.08 -3.48 8.59
N GLY A 25 11.95 -4.25 7.92
CA GLY A 25 11.54 -5.33 7.03
C GLY A 25 10.82 -4.88 5.75
N GLN A 26 10.98 -3.62 5.35
CA GLN A 26 10.26 -3.04 4.21
C GLN A 26 10.63 -3.72 2.88
N ASN A 27 9.64 -4.37 2.27
CA ASN A 27 9.69 -4.93 0.92
C ASN A 27 8.39 -4.56 0.20
N PHE A 28 8.50 -3.91 -0.95
CA PHE A 28 7.33 -3.41 -1.67
C PHE A 28 6.94 -4.37 -2.79
N LEU A 29 5.63 -4.54 -2.99
CA LEU A 29 5.09 -5.38 -4.05
C LEU A 29 5.37 -4.74 -5.42
N THR A 30 5.92 -5.52 -6.34
CA THR A 30 6.31 -5.08 -7.69
C THR A 30 5.56 -5.81 -8.81
N ALA A 31 4.44 -6.44 -8.47
CA ALA A 31 3.62 -7.19 -9.39
C ALA A 31 2.14 -6.98 -9.05
N ALA A 32 1.43 -6.23 -9.88
CA ALA A 32 0.06 -5.78 -9.61
C ALA A 32 -0.96 -6.91 -9.36
N TRP A 33 -0.71 -8.11 -9.89
CA TRP A 33 -1.57 -9.27 -9.63
C TRP A 33 -1.49 -9.75 -8.18
N VAL A 34 -0.39 -9.50 -7.46
CA VAL A 34 -0.19 -9.95 -6.08
C VAL A 34 -1.15 -9.26 -5.10
N PRO A 35 -1.19 -7.91 -4.98
CA PRO A 35 -2.13 -7.26 -4.07
C PRO A 35 -3.59 -7.52 -4.45
N ALA A 36 -3.90 -7.63 -5.75
CA ALA A 36 -5.24 -8.00 -6.20
C ALA A 36 -5.66 -9.39 -5.68
N ARG A 37 -4.79 -10.40 -5.82
CA ARG A 37 -5.06 -11.75 -5.30
C ARG A 37 -5.11 -11.82 -3.78
N ILE A 38 -4.30 -11.03 -3.06
CA ILE A 38 -4.36 -10.93 -1.59
C ILE A 38 -5.71 -10.35 -1.18
N ALA A 39 -6.14 -9.26 -1.81
CA ALA A 39 -7.41 -8.60 -1.52
C ALA A 39 -8.62 -9.51 -1.84
N ASP A 40 -8.58 -10.27 -2.95
CA ASP A 40 -9.61 -11.28 -3.25
C ASP A 40 -9.67 -12.38 -2.19
N SER A 41 -8.50 -12.84 -1.71
CA SER A 41 -8.40 -13.90 -0.70
C SER A 41 -8.80 -13.43 0.71
N CYS A 42 -8.90 -12.11 0.94
CA CYS A 42 -9.26 -11.52 2.23
C CYS A 42 -10.71 -11.84 2.64
N GLY A 43 -11.59 -12.11 1.67
CA GLY A 43 -13.01 -12.33 1.92
C GLY A 43 -13.78 -11.07 2.35
N ALA A 44 -13.17 -9.88 2.23
CA ALA A 44 -13.82 -8.62 2.52
C ALA A 44 -14.84 -8.27 1.43
N ASP A 45 -15.98 -7.77 1.85
CA ASP A 45 -17.04 -7.22 1.02
C ASP A 45 -17.47 -5.82 1.50
N ARG A 46 -18.50 -5.26 0.87
CA ARG A 46 -19.01 -3.91 1.15
C ARG A 46 -19.59 -3.74 2.55
N ASP A 47 -19.94 -4.83 3.24
CA ASP A 47 -20.46 -4.80 4.61
C ASP A 47 -19.37 -5.03 5.66
N SER A 48 -18.14 -5.34 5.21
CA SER A 48 -16.98 -5.56 6.05
C SER A 48 -16.01 -4.36 6.08
N ALA A 49 -15.11 -4.36 7.07
CA ALA A 49 -13.98 -3.46 7.14
C ALA A 49 -12.66 -4.24 7.12
N ALA A 50 -11.67 -3.76 6.37
CA ALA A 50 -10.33 -4.32 6.34
C ALA A 50 -9.37 -3.50 7.23
N LEU A 51 -8.53 -4.19 7.99
CA LEU A 51 -7.40 -3.62 8.71
C LEU A 51 -6.11 -4.08 8.05
N GLU A 52 -5.31 -3.14 7.57
CA GLU A 52 -4.02 -3.39 6.97
C GLU A 52 -2.89 -2.94 7.92
N VAL A 53 -1.84 -3.76 8.03
CA VAL A 53 -0.65 -3.44 8.82
C VAL A 53 0.54 -3.34 7.88
N GLY A 54 1.19 -2.17 7.86
CA GLY A 54 2.28 -1.88 6.94
C GLY A 54 1.81 -1.67 5.50
N PRO A 55 0.99 -0.64 5.21
CA PRO A 55 0.52 -0.34 3.86
C PRO A 55 1.66 0.00 2.89
N GLY A 56 2.83 0.41 3.39
CA GLY A 56 3.95 0.80 2.54
C GLY A 56 3.58 2.00 1.70
N MET A 57 3.45 1.78 0.39
CA MET A 57 3.04 2.81 -0.58
C MET A 57 1.55 2.75 -0.95
N GLY A 58 0.78 1.85 -0.33
CA GLY A 58 -0.67 1.77 -0.52
C GLY A 58 -1.16 0.77 -1.59
N CYS A 59 -0.28 -0.05 -2.18
CA CYS A 59 -0.66 -0.96 -3.27
C CYS A 59 -1.75 -1.98 -2.88
N LEU A 60 -1.68 -2.54 -1.67
CA LEU A 60 -2.72 -3.43 -1.16
C LEU A 60 -3.90 -2.63 -0.60
N THR A 61 -3.65 -1.48 0.02
CA THR A 61 -4.69 -0.55 0.52
C THR A 61 -5.68 -0.16 -0.59
N GLU A 62 -5.18 0.15 -1.79
CA GLU A 62 -5.99 0.47 -2.96
C GLU A 62 -6.91 -0.71 -3.33
N GLN A 63 -6.34 -1.93 -3.39
CA GLN A 63 -7.08 -3.14 -3.74
C GLN A 63 -8.12 -3.53 -2.68
N LEU A 64 -7.80 -3.35 -1.40
CA LEU A 64 -8.76 -3.55 -0.31
C LEU A 64 -9.90 -2.54 -0.37
N SER A 65 -9.62 -1.27 -0.72
CA SER A 65 -10.62 -0.20 -0.81
C SER A 65 -11.64 -0.42 -1.92
N GLN A 66 -11.26 -1.19 -2.95
CA GLN A 66 -12.18 -1.60 -4.02
C GLN A 66 -13.20 -2.65 -3.57
N ARG A 67 -12.93 -3.40 -2.49
CA ARG A 67 -13.72 -4.56 -2.03
C ARG A 67 -14.45 -4.28 -0.71
N ALA A 68 -13.72 -3.79 0.29
CA ALA A 68 -14.24 -3.50 1.61
C ALA A 68 -15.16 -2.27 1.62
N GLY A 69 -16.08 -2.20 2.57
CA GLY A 69 -16.84 -0.98 2.86
C GLY A 69 -15.98 0.11 3.49
N LYS A 70 -14.93 -0.30 4.22
CA LYS A 70 -13.94 0.60 4.83
C LYS A 70 -12.59 -0.06 4.95
N VAL A 71 -11.52 0.73 4.81
CA VAL A 71 -10.14 0.28 5.06
C VAL A 71 -9.52 1.18 6.12
N CYS A 72 -8.82 0.57 7.07
CA CYS A 72 -7.95 1.24 8.03
C CYS A 72 -6.54 0.68 7.85
N ALA A 73 -5.55 1.54 7.67
CA ALA A 73 -4.16 1.12 7.56
C ALA A 73 -3.35 1.64 8.75
N ILE A 74 -2.49 0.80 9.31
CA ILE A 74 -1.56 1.13 10.39
C ILE A 74 -0.14 1.10 9.84
N GLU A 75 0.51 2.27 9.81
CA GLU A 75 1.91 2.41 9.38
C GLU A 75 2.78 2.91 10.53
N LEU A 76 3.90 2.24 10.75
CA LEU A 76 4.87 2.58 11.79
C LEU A 76 5.87 3.62 11.30
N ASP A 77 6.28 3.54 10.03
CA ASP A 77 7.23 4.47 9.44
C ASP A 77 6.54 5.76 8.99
N ARG A 78 6.66 6.79 9.81
CA ARG A 78 6.10 8.13 9.54
C ARG A 78 6.63 8.75 8.25
N ALA A 79 7.78 8.31 7.74
CA ALA A 79 8.31 8.80 6.47
C ALA A 79 7.45 8.38 5.26
N LEU A 80 6.58 7.37 5.42
CA LEU A 80 5.63 6.95 4.39
C LEU A 80 4.34 7.76 4.39
N PHE A 81 4.09 8.63 5.37
CA PHE A 81 2.82 9.37 5.42
C PHE A 81 2.64 10.30 4.20
N PRO A 82 3.65 11.11 3.78
CA PRO A 82 3.53 11.92 2.56
C PRO A 82 3.40 11.06 1.29
N VAL A 83 4.01 9.87 1.28
CA VAL A 83 3.89 8.91 0.16
C VAL A 83 2.45 8.41 0.07
N LEU A 84 1.86 7.97 1.18
CA LEU A 84 0.48 7.50 1.25
C LEU A 84 -0.54 8.60 0.95
N GLU A 85 -0.27 9.84 1.38
CA GLU A 85 -1.07 11.01 0.99
C GLU A 85 -1.03 11.25 -0.52
N GLU A 86 0.10 11.01 -1.21
CA GLU A 86 0.15 11.13 -2.67
C GLU A 86 -0.53 9.95 -3.38
N THR A 87 -0.31 8.72 -2.89
CA THR A 87 -0.73 7.51 -3.62
C THR A 87 -2.19 7.11 -3.36
N LEU A 88 -2.80 7.56 -2.27
CA LEU A 88 -4.18 7.22 -1.88
C LEU A 88 -5.13 8.43 -1.84
N ALA A 89 -4.70 9.61 -2.32
CA ALA A 89 -5.55 10.79 -2.45
C ALA A 89 -6.62 10.69 -3.54
#